data_AF-A0AAW6R7A0-F1
#
_entry.id   AF-A0AAW6R7A0-F1
#
_cell.length_a   1.000
_cell.length_b   1.000
_cell.length_c   1.000
_cell.angle_alpha   90.00
_cell.angle_beta   90.00
_cell.angle_gamma   90.00
#
_symmetry.space_group_name_H-M   'P 1'
#
loop_
_entity.id
_entity.type
_entity.pdbx_description
1 polymer ?
#
loop_
_entity_poly.entity_id
_entity_poly.type
_entity_poly.pdbx_seq_one_letter_code
_entity_poly.pdbx_strand_id
1 'polypeptide(L)'
;MLGAGEARPGRSGHGGVRTSVIVGIAFGGIMLSACTSTVGGAGVAAPGEVAIYRSEVSASAAAQVRTEGVELCRESMSSMVVMVRGYNTFIKRLNTTHSYPEVGDLADKARASLIAGADQIRPRITASAPVDVATPARTFLDSTARLENAIRREQRTELNTVSGQWTRDKARLLEVCGEYTPVPAASSATPRSSGTTTPAPTSPGR
;
A
#
# COMPACT_ATOMS: atom_id res chain seq x y z
N MET A 1 63.88 11.26 34.78
CA MET A 1 63.60 12.00 33.53
C MET A 1 62.15 12.47 33.63
N LEU A 2 61.87 13.70 34.07
CA LEU A 2 61.88 14.96 33.27
C LEU A 2 61.18 14.74 31.91
N GLY A 3 60.06 15.36 31.55
CA GLY A 3 59.27 16.43 32.16
C GLY A 3 58.26 16.98 31.12
N ALA A 4 57.39 17.87 31.59
CA ALA A 4 56.52 18.81 30.84
C ALA A 4 55.36 18.19 30.02
N GLY A 5 54.09 18.55 30.20
CA GLY A 5 53.52 19.75 30.82
C GLY A 5 53.27 20.83 29.76
N GLU A 6 52.09 20.84 29.16
CA GLU A 6 51.45 22.05 28.65
C GLU A 6 49.96 22.02 28.96
N ALA A 7 49.59 22.95 29.84
CA ALA A 7 48.23 23.43 30.06
C ALA A 7 48.20 24.87 29.57
N ARG A 8 47.13 25.29 28.86
CA ARG A 8 46.58 26.67 28.89
C ARG A 8 45.26 26.81 28.09
N PRO A 9 44.47 27.89 28.26
CA PRO A 9 43.26 27.83 29.10
C PRO A 9 41.99 28.52 28.51
N GLY A 10 40.90 28.47 29.28
CA GLY A 10 39.95 29.59 29.51
C GLY A 10 38.89 29.86 28.42
N ARG A 11 37.59 29.62 28.66
CA ARG A 11 36.60 30.34 29.51
C ARG A 11 35.84 31.45 28.76
N SER A 12 34.60 31.13 28.39
CA SER A 12 33.39 32.00 28.37
C SER A 12 32.26 31.10 27.87
N GLY A 13 31.11 30.89 28.51
CA GLY A 13 30.29 31.73 29.36
C GLY A 13 28.97 31.98 28.63
N HIS A 14 27.83 31.76 29.31
CA HIS A 14 26.40 31.93 28.93
C HIS A 14 25.72 30.58 28.65
N GLY A 15 24.77 30.08 29.44
CA GLY A 15 23.86 30.74 30.38
C GLY A 15 22.49 30.85 29.74
N GLY A 16 21.56 29.98 30.17
CA GLY A 16 20.12 30.14 29.96
C GLY A 16 19.63 29.87 28.53
N VAL A 17 18.38 29.56 28.25
CA VAL A 17 17.14 29.41 29.02
C VAL A 17 16.25 28.51 28.16
N ARG A 18 15.52 27.58 28.79
CA ARG A 18 14.38 26.89 28.16
C ARG A 18 13.30 27.92 27.89
N THR A 19 12.98 28.19 26.63
CA THR A 19 11.87 29.09 26.29
C THR A 19 10.87 28.37 25.41
N SER A 20 9.77 27.95 26.04
CA SER A 20 8.52 27.62 25.35
C SER A 20 8.07 28.82 24.54
N VAL A 21 7.97 28.66 23.22
CA VAL A 21 7.37 29.68 22.35
C VAL A 21 5.85 29.57 22.49
N ILE A 22 5.31 30.38 23.40
CA ILE A 22 3.90 30.75 23.41
C ILE A 22 3.73 31.73 22.24
N VAL A 23 3.11 31.29 21.14
CA VAL A 23 2.66 32.20 20.08
C VAL A 23 1.40 32.90 20.59
N GLY A 24 1.61 33.99 21.33
CA GLY A 24 0.57 34.96 21.65
C GLY A 24 0.33 35.83 20.43
N ILE A 25 -0.82 35.67 19.78
CA ILE A 25 -1.27 36.55 18.69
C ILE A 25 -1.66 37.89 19.31
N ALA A 26 -0.79 38.89 19.15
CA ALA A 26 -1.05 40.26 19.55
C ALA A 26 -2.09 40.88 18.60
N PHE A 27 -3.23 41.28 19.18
CA PHE A 27 -4.20 42.17 18.55
C PHE A 27 -3.55 43.54 18.30
N GLY A 28 -3.14 43.80 17.06
CA GLY A 28 -2.77 45.14 16.58
C GLY A 28 -4.00 45.85 16.03
N GLY A 29 -4.33 46.99 16.62
CA GLY A 29 -5.48 47.81 16.26
C GLY A 29 -5.32 48.60 14.96
N ILE A 30 -6.44 48.67 14.23
CA ILE A 30 -7.10 49.84 13.63
C ILE A 30 -6.20 50.89 12.94
N MET A 31 -6.38 51.06 11.62
CA MET A 31 -6.86 52.30 10.97
C MET A 31 -6.70 52.22 9.44
N LEU A 32 -7.76 51.78 8.74
CA LEU A 32 -8.09 52.28 7.40
C LEU A 32 -9.62 52.36 7.28
N SER A 33 -10.11 53.58 7.07
CA SER A 33 -11.52 53.97 6.98
C SER A 33 -11.98 53.97 5.51
N ALA A 34 -13.28 53.66 5.30
CA ALA A 34 -14.08 53.66 4.06
C ALA A 34 -13.90 52.41 3.15
N CYS A 35 -14.87 51.51 2.95
CA CYS A 35 -16.34 51.63 2.91
C CYS A 35 -17.05 50.72 3.94
N THR A 36 -17.78 51.32 4.87
CA THR A 36 -18.70 50.63 5.79
C THR A 36 -20.03 50.37 5.08
N SER A 37 -20.12 49.21 4.42
CA SER A 37 -21.38 48.46 4.34
C SER A 37 -21.23 47.30 5.30
N THR A 38 -21.26 47.59 6.61
CA THR A 38 -21.23 46.57 7.66
C THR A 38 -22.56 45.84 7.60
N VAL A 39 -22.63 44.78 6.80
CA VAL A 39 -23.68 43.77 6.97
C VAL A 39 -23.44 43.17 8.35
N GLY A 40 -24.23 43.62 9.32
CA GLY A 40 -24.33 43.01 10.64
C GLY A 40 -24.93 41.63 10.49
N GLY A 41 -24.15 40.68 10.01
CA GLY A 41 -24.46 39.28 10.00
C GLY A 41 -23.47 38.59 10.92
N ALA A 42 -23.92 38.20 12.12
CA ALA A 42 -23.34 37.03 12.73
C ALA A 42 -23.65 35.88 11.78
N GLY A 43 -22.75 35.65 10.81
CA GLY A 43 -22.84 34.59 9.82
C GLY A 43 -22.64 33.25 10.50
N VAL A 44 -23.63 32.85 11.31
CA VAL A 44 -23.76 31.47 11.73
C VAL A 44 -24.17 30.74 10.46
N ALA A 45 -23.21 30.05 9.85
CA ALA A 45 -23.49 29.18 8.71
C ALA A 45 -24.72 28.34 9.05
N ALA A 46 -25.71 28.33 8.15
CA ALA A 46 -26.96 27.62 8.41
C ALA A 46 -26.60 26.16 8.77
N PRO A 47 -27.15 25.60 9.85
CA PRO A 47 -26.76 24.26 10.31
C PRO A 47 -26.83 23.19 9.21
N GLY A 48 -27.71 23.37 8.22
CA GLY A 48 -27.81 22.52 7.03
C GLY A 48 -26.61 22.60 6.08
N GLU A 49 -26.04 23.78 5.85
CA GLU A 49 -24.85 23.95 4.99
C GLU A 49 -23.60 23.35 5.63
N VAL A 50 -23.45 23.51 6.96
CA VAL A 50 -22.36 22.86 7.72
C VAL A 50 -22.51 21.34 7.70
N ALA A 51 -23.73 20.82 7.80
CA ALA A 51 -23.99 19.39 7.72
C ALA A 51 -23.65 18.82 6.32
N ILE A 52 -24.09 19.48 5.24
CA ILE A 52 -23.78 19.07 3.86
C ILE A 52 -22.26 19.11 3.63
N TYR A 53 -21.59 20.21 4.01
CA TYR A 53 -20.14 20.31 3.84
C TYR A 53 -19.40 19.21 4.59
N ARG A 54 -19.78 18.91 5.83
CA ARG A 54 -19.19 17.80 6.60
C ARG A 54 -19.45 16.45 5.93
N SER A 55 -20.65 16.23 5.40
CA SER A 55 -20.98 15.03 4.64
C SER A 55 -20.13 14.90 3.37
N GLU A 56 -19.98 15.96 2.59
CA GLU A 56 -19.16 15.97 1.37
C GLU A 56 -17.67 15.73 1.68
N VAL A 57 -17.13 16.39 2.70
CA VAL A 57 -15.75 16.15 3.16
C VAL A 57 -15.57 14.70 3.63
N SER A 58 -16.53 14.16 4.38
CA SER A 58 -16.47 12.77 4.83
C SER A 58 -16.54 11.77 3.66
N ALA A 59 -17.39 12.05 2.67
CA ALA A 59 -17.53 11.22 1.47
C ALA A 59 -16.26 11.28 0.59
N SER A 60 -15.66 12.47 0.45
CA SER A 60 -14.41 12.67 -0.27
C SER A 60 -13.24 11.92 0.41
N ALA A 61 -13.13 12.02 1.73
CA ALA A 61 -12.14 11.27 2.51
C ALA A 61 -12.33 9.75 2.36
N ALA A 62 -13.57 9.26 2.44
CA ALA A 62 -13.87 7.85 2.23
C ALA A 62 -13.51 7.36 0.81
N ALA A 63 -13.78 8.19 -0.21
CA ALA A 63 -13.43 7.88 -1.59
C ALA A 63 -11.91 7.82 -1.80
N GLN A 64 -11.16 8.72 -1.16
CA GLN A 64 -9.69 8.70 -1.19
C GLN A 64 -9.13 7.44 -0.53
N VAL A 65 -9.60 7.11 0.69
CA VAL A 65 -9.20 5.90 1.42
C VAL A 65 -9.46 4.65 0.57
N ARG A 66 -10.63 4.57 -0.09
CA ARG A 66 -10.93 3.47 -1.00
C ARG A 66 -9.97 3.41 -2.19
N THR A 67 -9.65 4.55 -2.80
CA THR A 67 -8.73 4.63 -3.94
C THR A 67 -7.34 4.11 -3.55
N GLU A 68 -6.84 4.50 -2.37
CA GLU A 68 -5.56 4.00 -1.86
C GLU A 68 -5.57 2.50 -1.60
N GLY A 69 -6.68 1.95 -1.08
CA GLY A 69 -6.87 0.51 -0.95
C GLY A 69 -6.82 -0.24 -2.28
N VAL A 70 -7.48 0.31 -3.31
CA VAL A 70 -7.46 -0.26 -4.67
C VAL A 70 -6.04 -0.28 -5.24
N GLU A 71 -5.29 0.82 -5.12
CA GLU A 71 -3.93 0.91 -5.63
C GLU A 71 -2.96 -0.03 -4.91
N LEU A 72 -3.07 -0.13 -3.57
CA LEU A 72 -2.31 -1.11 -2.78
C LEU A 72 -2.62 -2.54 -3.24
N CYS A 73 -3.89 -2.86 -3.49
CA CYS A 73 -4.29 -4.19 -3.94
C CYS A 73 -3.78 -4.52 -5.35
N ARG A 74 -3.88 -3.59 -6.30
CA ARG A 74 -3.34 -3.75 -7.66
C ARG A 74 -1.84 -4.01 -7.64
N GLU A 75 -1.09 -3.20 -6.90
CA GLU A 75 0.36 -3.35 -6.77
C GLU A 75 0.73 -4.69 -6.11
N SER A 76 0.01 -5.06 -5.05
CA SER A 76 0.21 -6.33 -4.34
C SER A 76 0.00 -7.54 -5.24
N MET A 77 -1.11 -7.56 -5.98
CA MET A 77 -1.42 -8.64 -6.92
C MET A 77 -0.37 -8.77 -8.03
N SER A 78 0.02 -7.65 -8.64
CA SER A 78 1.06 -7.61 -9.68
C SER A 78 2.40 -8.13 -9.16
N SER A 79 2.84 -7.62 -8.01
CA SER A 79 4.10 -7.99 -7.37
C SER A 79 4.15 -9.47 -6.99
N MET A 80 3.04 -10.03 -6.48
CA MET A 80 2.93 -11.45 -6.13
C MET A 80 3.19 -12.39 -7.30
N VAL A 81 2.79 -12.02 -8.52
CA VAL A 81 3.00 -12.87 -9.72
C VAL A 81 4.49 -13.11 -9.93
N VAL A 82 5.31 -12.07 -9.84
CA VAL A 82 6.76 -12.16 -10.03
C VAL A 82 7.40 -12.97 -8.90
N MET A 83 7.01 -12.70 -7.65
CA MET A 83 7.49 -13.44 -6.48
C MET A 83 7.22 -14.94 -6.59
N VAL A 84 5.97 -15.31 -6.89
CA VAL A 84 5.54 -16.71 -7.02
C VAL A 84 6.26 -17.40 -8.16
N ARG A 85 6.45 -16.73 -9.30
CA ARG A 85 7.19 -17.30 -10.43
C ARG A 85 8.66 -17.59 -10.05
N GLY A 86 9.33 -16.64 -9.41
CA GLY A 86 10.71 -16.81 -8.95
C GLY A 86 10.84 -17.97 -7.95
N TYR A 87 9.98 -17.99 -6.93
CA TYR A 87 9.96 -19.03 -5.91
C TYR A 87 9.67 -20.43 -6.49
N ASN A 88 8.66 -20.56 -7.35
CA ASN A 88 8.29 -21.84 -7.94
C ASN A 88 9.40 -22.40 -8.86
N THR A 89 10.11 -21.52 -9.56
CA THR A 89 11.26 -21.92 -10.39
C THR A 89 12.37 -22.51 -9.52
N PHE A 90 12.69 -21.83 -8.41
CA PHE A 90 13.65 -22.30 -7.42
C PHE A 90 13.25 -23.64 -6.79
N ILE A 91 12.02 -23.75 -6.26
CA ILE A 91 11.54 -24.98 -5.63
C ILE A 91 11.49 -26.15 -6.61
N LYS A 92 11.09 -25.92 -7.86
CA LYS A 92 11.09 -26.97 -8.88
C LYS A 92 12.50 -27.57 -9.05
N ARG A 93 13.52 -26.72 -9.15
CA ARG A 93 14.91 -27.19 -9.26
C ARG A 93 15.37 -27.88 -7.98
N LEU A 94 15.14 -27.28 -6.82
CA LEU A 94 15.53 -27.84 -5.52
C LEU A 94 14.90 -29.21 -5.25
N ASN A 95 13.64 -29.42 -5.68
CA ASN A 95 12.96 -30.70 -5.57
C ASN A 95 13.49 -31.75 -6.55
N THR A 96 14.10 -31.35 -7.67
CA THR A 96 14.74 -32.28 -8.60
C THR A 96 16.13 -32.68 -8.14
N THR A 97 16.92 -31.75 -7.61
CA THR A 97 18.33 -32.00 -7.24
C THR A 97 18.49 -32.45 -5.80
N HIS A 98 17.55 -32.07 -4.92
CA HIS A 98 17.69 -32.23 -3.48
C HIS A 98 18.99 -31.63 -2.92
N SER A 99 19.57 -30.64 -3.60
CA SER A 99 20.89 -30.06 -3.30
C SER A 99 20.89 -28.58 -3.65
N TYR A 100 21.15 -27.72 -2.65
CA TYR A 100 21.24 -26.26 -2.83
C TYR A 100 22.37 -25.84 -3.80
N PRO A 101 23.59 -26.40 -3.70
CA PRO A 101 24.64 -26.12 -4.69
C PRO A 101 24.22 -26.40 -6.14
N GLU A 102 23.42 -27.45 -6.38
CA GLU A 102 22.97 -27.81 -7.74
C GLU A 102 21.79 -26.96 -8.26
N VAL A 103 21.21 -26.13 -7.39
CA VAL A 103 20.19 -25.15 -7.77
C VAL A 103 20.82 -23.95 -8.50
N GLY A 104 22.11 -23.69 -8.26
CA GLY A 104 22.85 -22.59 -8.89
C GLY A 104 22.26 -21.22 -8.53
N ASP A 105 22.18 -20.33 -9.52
CA ASP A 105 21.74 -18.94 -9.33
C ASP A 105 20.22 -18.78 -9.07
N LEU A 106 19.44 -19.87 -9.13
CA LEU A 106 17.99 -19.80 -8.95
C LEU A 106 17.59 -19.41 -7.52
N ALA A 107 18.40 -19.76 -6.51
CA ALA A 107 18.17 -19.32 -5.13
C ALA A 107 18.24 -17.79 -5.04
N ASP A 108 19.26 -17.17 -5.64
CA ASP A 108 19.42 -15.72 -5.67
C ASP A 108 18.36 -15.04 -6.53
N LYS A 109 17.99 -15.61 -7.68
CA LYS A 109 16.88 -15.09 -8.50
C LYS A 109 15.54 -15.12 -7.77
N ALA A 110 15.26 -16.20 -7.01
CA ALA A 110 14.06 -16.28 -6.19
C ALA A 110 14.06 -15.21 -5.09
N ARG A 111 15.19 -15.04 -4.38
CA ARG A 111 15.34 -13.97 -3.39
C ARG A 111 15.18 -12.59 -3.99
N ALA A 112 15.82 -12.31 -5.12
CA ALA A 112 15.71 -11.04 -5.82
C ALA A 112 14.25 -10.76 -6.23
N SER A 113 13.50 -11.78 -6.66
CA SER A 113 12.08 -11.64 -6.99
C SER A 113 11.22 -11.32 -5.76
N LEU A 114 11.50 -11.95 -4.61
CA LEU A 114 10.83 -11.68 -3.33
C LEU A 114 11.11 -10.25 -2.84
N ILE A 115 12.37 -9.82 -2.90
CA ILE A 115 12.80 -8.47 -2.52
C ILE A 115 12.16 -7.43 -3.43
N ALA A 116 12.28 -7.59 -4.75
CA ALA A 116 11.76 -6.66 -5.72
C ALA A 116 10.25 -6.47 -5.58
N GLY A 117 9.48 -7.55 -5.45
CA GLY A 117 8.04 -7.43 -5.23
C GLY A 117 7.71 -6.76 -3.89
N ALA A 118 8.50 -7.01 -2.83
CA ALA A 118 8.26 -6.39 -1.53
C ALA A 118 8.54 -4.88 -1.59
N ASP A 119 9.57 -4.48 -2.34
CA ASP A 119 9.95 -3.09 -2.55
C ASP A 119 8.89 -2.31 -3.36
N GLN A 120 8.14 -2.97 -4.25
CA GLN A 120 7.00 -2.34 -4.95
C GLN A 120 5.78 -2.15 -4.04
N ILE A 121 5.49 -3.11 -3.15
CA ILE A 121 4.32 -3.06 -2.27
C ILE A 121 4.48 -2.04 -1.14
N ARG A 122 5.64 -2.02 -0.47
CA ARG A 122 5.90 -1.16 0.70
C ARG A 122 5.49 0.31 0.53
N PRO A 123 5.84 1.03 -0.55
CA PRO A 123 5.48 2.43 -0.72
C PRO A 123 3.97 2.67 -0.86
N ARG A 124 3.18 1.64 -1.18
CA ARG A 124 1.71 1.74 -1.27
C ARG A 124 1.02 1.63 0.09
N ILE A 125 1.74 1.22 1.13
CA ILE A 125 1.22 1.15 2.50
C ILE A 125 1.38 2.53 3.15
N THR A 126 0.49 3.45 2.80
CA THR A 126 0.45 4.83 3.31
C THR A 126 -0.23 4.91 4.68
N ALA A 127 -0.20 6.09 5.30
CA ALA A 127 -0.93 6.35 6.55
C ALA A 127 -2.47 6.38 6.35
N SER A 128 -2.91 6.69 5.13
CA SER A 128 -4.31 6.78 4.72
C SER A 128 -4.84 5.49 4.07
N ALA A 129 -3.98 4.48 3.88
CA ALA A 129 -4.39 3.17 3.38
C ALA A 129 -5.38 2.51 4.37
N PRO A 130 -6.45 1.86 3.86
CA PRO A 130 -7.40 1.12 4.69
C PRO A 130 -6.70 0.05 5.54
N VAL A 131 -7.01 0.01 6.84
CA VAL A 131 -6.31 -0.87 7.82
C VAL A 131 -6.54 -2.36 7.52
N ASP A 132 -7.73 -2.69 7.02
CA ASP A 132 -8.15 -4.02 6.57
C ASP A 132 -7.30 -4.56 5.40
N VAL A 133 -6.78 -3.69 4.52
CA VAL A 133 -5.83 -4.09 3.46
C VAL A 133 -4.37 -3.95 3.92
N ALA A 134 -4.05 -2.84 4.60
CA ALA A 134 -2.69 -2.52 5.01
C ALA A 134 -2.12 -3.54 6.00
N THR A 135 -2.95 -4.10 6.89
CA THR A 135 -2.50 -5.08 7.88
C THR A 135 -2.12 -6.43 7.26
N PRO A 136 -2.97 -7.06 6.41
CA PRO A 136 -2.57 -8.22 5.61
C PRO A 136 -1.36 -7.94 4.71
N ALA A 137 -1.25 -6.74 4.11
CA ALA A 137 -0.10 -6.35 3.31
C ALA A 137 1.21 -6.38 4.11
N ARG A 138 1.24 -5.76 5.29
CA ARG A 138 2.42 -5.82 6.18
C ARG A 138 2.75 -7.25 6.60
N THR A 139 1.73 -8.03 6.98
CA THR A 139 1.91 -9.45 7.37
C THR A 139 2.51 -10.27 6.23
N PHE A 140 2.03 -10.07 5.01
CA PHE A 140 2.56 -10.71 3.81
C PHE A 140 4.02 -10.31 3.55
N LEU A 141 4.37 -9.03 3.71
CA LEU A 141 5.76 -8.56 3.58
C LEU A 141 6.69 -9.17 4.63
N ASP A 142 6.23 -9.33 5.87
CA ASP A 142 7.01 -10.00 6.92
C ASP A 142 7.26 -11.47 6.59
N SER A 143 6.24 -12.17 6.10
CA SER A 143 6.38 -13.57 5.66
C SER A 143 7.29 -13.71 4.44
N THR A 144 7.27 -12.72 3.53
CA THR A 144 8.15 -12.64 2.36
C THR A 144 9.60 -12.48 2.80
N ALA A 145 9.88 -11.61 3.77
CA ALA A 145 11.21 -11.46 4.36
C ALA A 145 11.67 -12.74 5.06
N ARG A 146 10.80 -13.43 5.80
CA ARG A 146 11.14 -14.73 6.41
C ARG A 146 11.50 -15.78 5.35
N LEU A 147 10.74 -15.85 4.25
CA LEU A 147 11.02 -16.78 3.15
C LEU A 147 12.34 -16.47 2.45
N GLU A 148 12.59 -15.21 2.14
CA GLU A 148 13.87 -14.75 1.58
C GLU A 148 15.05 -15.16 2.46
N ASN A 149 14.93 -14.96 3.78
CA ASN A 149 15.95 -15.33 4.75
C ASN A 149 16.18 -16.85 4.82
N ALA A 150 15.11 -17.65 4.75
CA ALA A 150 15.22 -19.11 4.75
C ALA A 150 15.93 -19.64 3.49
N ILE A 151 15.64 -19.04 2.33
CA ILE A 151 16.34 -19.36 1.07
C ILE A 151 17.82 -18.95 1.18
N ARG A 152 18.11 -17.76 1.70
CA ARG A 152 19.48 -17.25 1.87
C ARG A 152 20.34 -18.13 2.78
N ARG A 153 19.74 -18.67 3.84
CA ARG A 153 20.41 -19.52 4.84
C ARG A 153 20.40 -21.00 4.44
N GLU A 154 19.90 -21.32 3.25
CA GLU A 154 19.77 -22.69 2.75
C GLU A 154 19.02 -23.65 3.69
N GLN A 155 18.04 -23.12 4.43
CA GLN A 155 17.33 -23.84 5.49
C GLN A 155 16.28 -24.82 4.94
N ARG A 156 16.74 -25.97 4.42
CA ARG A 156 15.87 -27.02 3.83
C ARG A 156 14.70 -27.43 4.73
N THR A 157 14.97 -27.68 6.01
CA THR A 157 13.96 -28.18 6.96
C THR A 157 12.87 -27.15 7.23
N GLU A 158 13.24 -25.88 7.36
CA GLU A 158 12.30 -24.80 7.71
C GLU A 158 11.55 -24.25 6.48
N LEU A 159 12.08 -24.47 5.28
CA LEU A 159 11.54 -23.92 4.03
C LEU A 159 10.07 -24.29 3.80
N ASN A 160 9.65 -25.52 4.16
CA ASN A 160 8.25 -25.95 4.05
C ASN A 160 7.33 -25.16 4.98
N THR A 161 7.75 -24.97 6.23
CA THR A 161 6.97 -24.22 7.23
C THR A 161 6.85 -22.75 6.84
N VAL A 162 7.98 -22.13 6.46
CA VAL A 162 8.03 -20.71 6.10
C VAL A 162 7.25 -20.44 4.81
N SER A 163 7.40 -21.29 3.79
CA SER A 163 6.66 -21.14 2.53
C SER A 163 5.16 -21.41 2.68
N GLY A 164 4.78 -22.32 3.57
CA GLY A 164 3.39 -22.55 3.94
C GLY A 164 2.77 -21.31 4.58
N GLN A 165 3.49 -20.64 5.49
CA GLN A 165 3.05 -19.38 6.09
C GLN A 165 2.93 -18.27 5.04
N TRP A 166 3.97 -18.08 4.21
CA TRP A 166 3.96 -17.11 3.11
C TRP A 166 2.77 -17.32 2.16
N THR A 167 2.44 -18.58 1.84
CA THR A 167 1.29 -18.92 0.99
C THR A 167 -0.04 -18.54 1.64
N ARG A 168 -0.20 -18.75 2.96
CA ARG A 168 -1.40 -18.35 3.70
C ARG A 168 -1.55 -16.84 3.78
N ASP A 169 -0.47 -16.12 4.08
CA ASP A 169 -0.49 -14.66 4.17
C ASP A 169 -0.77 -14.01 2.81
N LYS A 170 -0.22 -14.58 1.74
CA LYS A 170 -0.58 -14.22 0.36
C LYS A 170 -2.07 -14.39 0.09
N ALA A 171 -2.63 -15.56 0.41
CA ALA A 171 -4.04 -15.87 0.18
C ALA A 171 -4.96 -14.92 0.95
N ARG A 172 -4.64 -14.62 2.22
CA ARG A 172 -5.39 -13.66 3.04
C ARG A 172 -5.38 -12.25 2.43
N LEU A 173 -4.24 -11.79 1.92
CA LEU A 173 -4.18 -10.49 1.26
C LEU A 173 -4.99 -10.47 -0.04
N LEU A 174 -4.93 -11.54 -0.83
CA LEU A 174 -5.73 -11.67 -2.06
C LEU A 174 -7.24 -11.71 -1.78
N GLU A 175 -7.66 -12.37 -0.69
CA GLU A 175 -9.05 -12.42 -0.25
C GLU A 175 -9.60 -11.01 0.02
N VAL A 176 -8.92 -10.24 0.86
CA VAL A 176 -9.31 -8.85 1.15
C VAL A 176 -9.27 -8.00 -0.13
N CYS A 177 -8.25 -8.18 -0.97
CA CYS A 177 -8.16 -7.42 -2.22
C CYS A 177 -9.29 -7.72 -3.21
N GLY A 178 -9.91 -8.90 -3.13
CA GLY A 178 -11.11 -9.22 -3.89
C GLY A 178 -12.28 -8.25 -3.64
N GLU A 179 -12.36 -7.67 -2.43
CA GLU A 179 -13.40 -6.69 -2.07
C GLU A 179 -13.15 -5.31 -2.69
N TYR A 180 -11.87 -4.97 -2.92
CA TYR A 180 -11.45 -3.68 -3.47
C TYR A 180 -11.42 -3.67 -5.00
N THR A 181 -11.14 -4.82 -5.62
CA THR A 181 -11.12 -4.98 -7.08
C THR A 181 -12.18 -5.97 -7.53
N PRO A 182 -13.48 -5.61 -7.48
CA PRO A 182 -14.48 -6.44 -8.10
C PRO A 182 -14.13 -6.56 -9.58
N VAL A 183 -13.94 -7.81 -10.02
CA VAL A 183 -13.89 -8.14 -11.45
C VAL A 183 -15.13 -7.48 -12.06
N PRO A 184 -15.02 -6.70 -13.14
CA PRO A 184 -16.22 -6.18 -13.80
C PRO A 184 -17.15 -7.38 -13.99
N ALA A 185 -18.35 -7.32 -13.40
CA ALA A 185 -19.39 -8.28 -13.75
C ALA A 185 -19.40 -8.26 -15.27
N ALA A 186 -19.05 -9.40 -15.90
CA ALA A 186 -18.88 -9.49 -17.34
C ALA A 186 -20.01 -8.71 -17.96
N SER A 187 -19.68 -7.53 -18.54
CA SER A 187 -20.67 -6.55 -18.97
C SER A 187 -21.74 -7.34 -19.68
N SER A 188 -22.96 -7.31 -19.12
CA SER A 188 -24.10 -8.09 -19.55
C SER A 188 -24.01 -8.24 -21.07
N ALA A 189 -23.56 -9.41 -21.52
CA ALA A 189 -23.62 -9.75 -22.93
C ALA A 189 -25.11 -9.93 -23.17
N THR A 190 -25.79 -8.82 -23.44
CA THR A 190 -27.16 -8.83 -23.95
C THR A 190 -27.11 -9.83 -25.09
N PRO A 191 -27.87 -10.94 -25.04
CA PRO A 191 -27.95 -11.84 -26.16
C PRO A 191 -28.44 -10.99 -27.33
N ARG A 192 -27.55 -10.76 -28.31
CA ARG A 192 -28.00 -10.25 -29.59
C ARG A 192 -28.83 -11.40 -30.15
N SER A 193 -30.15 -11.30 -30.03
CA SER A 193 -31.05 -12.17 -30.78
C SER A 193 -30.69 -12.02 -32.24
N SER A 194 -29.90 -12.97 -32.74
CA SER A 194 -29.75 -13.22 -34.15
C SER A 194 -31.14 -13.63 -34.62
N GLY A 195 -31.89 -12.67 -35.15
CA GLY A 195 -33.11 -12.95 -35.89
C GLY A 195 -32.73 -13.81 -37.08
N THR A 196 -32.82 -15.13 -36.92
CA THR A 196 -32.79 -16.08 -38.02
C THR A 196 -34.08 -15.88 -38.80
N THR A 197 -34.05 -15.06 -39.84
CA THR A 197 -35.08 -15.07 -40.88
C THR A 197 -34.95 -16.40 -41.62
N THR A 198 -35.75 -17.38 -41.20
CA THR A 198 -35.93 -18.66 -41.90
C THR A 198 -36.51 -18.41 -43.30
N PRO A 199 -35.88 -18.87 -44.39
CA PRO A 199 -36.56 -18.97 -45.68
C PRO A 199 -37.54 -20.15 -45.63
N ALA A 200 -38.77 -19.92 -46.08
CA ALA A 200 -39.81 -20.94 -46.18
C ALA A 200 -39.39 -22.08 -47.15
N PRO A 201 -39.65 -23.35 -46.82
CA PRO A 201 -39.42 -24.46 -47.75
C PRO A 201 -40.58 -24.58 -48.75
N THR A 202 -40.27 -24.41 -50.04
CA THR A 202 -41.18 -24.80 -51.13
C THR A 202 -41.16 -26.32 -51.26
N SER A 203 -42.31 -26.95 -51.07
CA SER A 203 -42.51 -28.40 -51.14
C SER A 203 -42.38 -28.93 -52.59
N PRO A 204 -41.84 -30.14 -52.81
CA PRO A 204 -41.84 -30.77 -54.13
C PRO A 204 -43.15 -31.51 -54.36
N GLY A 205 -43.96 -31.02 -55.32
CA GLY A 205 -45.15 -31.69 -55.80
C GLY A 205 -44.88 -32.42 -57.11
N ARG A 206 -44.93 -33.76 -57.04
CA ARG A 206 -45.32 -34.77 -58.05
C ARG A 206 -44.92 -34.56 -59.52
#